data_AF-A0A2A2LEI9-F1
#
_entry.id   AF-A0A2A2LEI9-F1
#
_cell.length_a   1.000
_cell.length_b   1.000
_cell.length_c   1.000
_cell.angle_alpha   90.00
_cell.angle_beta   90.00
_cell.angle_gamma   90.00
#
_symmetry.space_group_name_H-M   'P 1'
#
loop_
_entity.id
_entity.type
_entity.pdbx_description
1 polymer ?
#
loop_
_entity_poly.entity_id
_entity_poly.type
_entity_poly.pdbx_seq_one_letter_code
_entity_poly.pdbx_strand_id
1 'polypeptide(L)'
;MLRPQLSPLLSTIRNVSALIAVFSIVLAWHGSRLHYICWVSLSALELIIEWLGNYISKTAIFETTQKSIGDINTRRLVAFSMLTTVIPGIFGVFFFLGQEDIGMTIFKKILLTGLRQIFTLQIEFDSYNAGFVFLHWIILGYFYNQVCIDLEYQIDRKKIKSS
;
A
#
# COMPACT_ATOMS: atom_id res chain seq x y z
N MET A 1 -1.93 -10.74 30.52
CA MET A 1 -0.97 -9.63 30.67
C MET A 1 -1.65 -8.33 30.22
N LEU A 2 -1.99 -7.44 31.16
CA LEU A 2 -2.51 -6.10 30.86
C LEU A 2 -1.34 -5.25 30.33
N ARG A 3 -1.30 -4.97 29.02
CA ARG A 3 -0.38 -3.94 28.50
C ARG A 3 -0.85 -2.60 29.08
N PRO A 4 0.02 -1.81 29.74
CA PRO A 4 -0.34 -0.48 30.17
C PRO A 4 -0.75 0.34 28.94
N GLN A 5 -1.88 1.05 29.04
CA GLN A 5 -2.31 1.98 28.00
C GLN A 5 -1.32 3.15 27.98
N LEU A 6 -0.40 3.14 27.02
CA LEU A 6 0.50 4.26 26.77
C LEU A 6 -0.30 5.43 26.21
N SER A 7 0.12 6.66 26.50
CA SER A 7 -0.45 7.84 25.87
C SER A 7 -0.33 7.75 24.34
N PRO A 8 -1.28 8.34 23.56
CA PRO A 8 -1.28 8.23 22.10
C PRO A 8 0.03 8.71 21.47
N LEU A 9 0.61 9.78 22.02
CA LEU A 9 1.90 10.32 21.60
C LEU A 9 3.03 9.31 21.81
N LEU A 10 3.12 8.72 23.00
CA LEU A 10 4.19 7.77 23.33
C LEU A 10 4.06 6.47 22.53
N SER A 11 2.83 6.00 22.26
CA SER A 11 2.63 4.85 21.36
C SER A 11 3.06 5.17 19.93
N THR A 12 2.82 6.39 19.44
CA THR A 12 3.23 6.81 18.10
C THR A 12 4.74 6.88 18.00
N ILE A 13 5.40 7.52 18.98
CA ILE A 13 6.86 7.61 19.05
C ILE A 13 7.50 6.22 19.05
N ARG A 14 6.97 5.28 19.86
CA ARG A 14 7.45 3.90 19.89
C ARG A 14 7.34 3.20 18.54
N ASN A 15 6.23 3.39 17.84
CA ASN A 15 6.02 2.74 16.54
C ASN A 15 6.96 3.32 15.48
N VAL A 16 7.12 4.65 15.44
CA VAL A 16 8.04 5.33 14.53
C VAL A 16 9.49 4.96 14.81
N SER A 17 9.91 4.92 16.08
CA SER A 17 11.28 4.53 16.42
C SER A 17 11.57 3.07 16.08
N ALA A 18 10.60 2.17 16.29
CA ALA A 18 10.70 0.77 15.87
C ALA A 18 10.84 0.66 14.34
N LEU A 19 10.03 1.41 13.60
CA LEU A 19 10.10 1.45 12.13
C LEU A 19 11.48 1.91 11.65
N ILE A 20 11.98 3.03 12.18
CA ILE A 20 13.32 3.55 11.84
C ILE A 20 14.39 2.52 12.19
N ALA A 21 14.35 1.93 13.38
CA ALA A 21 15.36 0.98 13.84
C ALA A 21 15.40 -0.29 12.95
N VAL A 22 14.23 -0.89 12.68
CA VAL A 22 14.15 -2.10 11.85
C VAL A 22 14.64 -1.84 10.44
N PHE A 23 14.16 -0.77 9.79
CA PHE A 23 14.58 -0.46 8.42
C PHE A 23 16.05 0.00 8.33
N SER A 24 16.60 0.63 9.36
CA SER A 24 18.03 0.98 9.42
C SER A 24 18.91 -0.26 9.51
N ILE A 25 18.51 -1.27 10.29
CA ILE A 25 19.24 -2.55 10.37
C ILE A 25 19.19 -3.28 9.03
N VAL A 26 18.02 -3.36 8.40
CA VAL A 26 17.86 -3.96 7.07
C VAL A 26 18.76 -3.26 6.05
N LEU A 27 18.79 -1.92 6.06
CA LEU A 27 19.63 -1.16 5.14
C LEU A 27 21.13 -1.36 5.42
N ALA A 28 21.54 -1.41 6.69
CA ALA A 28 22.92 -1.71 7.07
C ALA A 28 23.35 -3.12 6.64
N TRP A 29 22.43 -4.09 6.68
CA TRP A 29 22.69 -5.47 6.27
C TRP A 29 22.87 -5.62 4.75
N HIS A 30 21.99 -5.01 3.96
CA HIS A 30 22.03 -5.11 2.48
C HIS A 30 23.01 -4.12 1.84
N GLY A 31 23.41 -3.07 2.55
CA GLY A 31 24.28 -2.01 2.08
C GLY A 31 23.52 -0.83 1.46
N SER A 32 24.26 0.24 1.15
CA SER A 32 23.72 1.54 0.72
C SER A 32 23.55 1.68 -0.80
N ARG A 33 23.38 0.57 -1.53
CA ARG A 33 23.09 0.63 -2.96
C ARG A 33 21.69 1.21 -3.20
N LEU A 34 21.54 1.99 -4.27
CA LEU A 34 20.31 2.76 -4.53
C LEU A 34 19.06 1.87 -4.57
N HIS A 35 19.14 0.67 -5.15
CA HIS A 35 18.00 -0.24 -5.24
C HIS A 35 17.54 -0.73 -3.87
N TYR A 36 18.46 -1.07 -2.94
CA TYR A 36 18.11 -1.42 -1.57
C TYR A 36 17.52 -0.23 -0.80
N ILE A 37 18.06 0.98 -1.00
CA ILE A 37 17.50 2.21 -0.41
C ILE A 37 16.06 2.42 -0.89
N CYS A 38 15.80 2.29 -2.19
CA CYS A 38 14.46 2.44 -2.77
C CYS A 38 13.49 1.37 -2.23
N TRP A 39 13.92 0.11 -2.17
CA TRP A 39 13.12 -0.99 -1.61
C TRP A 39 12.75 -0.74 -0.14
N VAL A 40 13.72 -0.42 0.70
CA VAL A 40 13.50 -0.12 2.13
C VAL A 40 12.56 1.07 2.29
N SER A 41 12.74 2.12 1.48
CA SER A 41 11.89 3.32 1.52
C SER A 41 10.45 3.02 1.12
N LEU A 42 10.22 2.21 0.08
CA LEU A 42 8.88 1.81 -0.35
C LEU A 42 8.19 0.92 0.69
N SER A 43 8.95 0.02 1.32
CA SER A 43 8.44 -0.83 2.41
C SER A 43 8.05 0.01 3.63
N ALA A 44 8.85 1.01 3.99
CA ALA A 44 8.52 1.95 5.06
C ALA A 44 7.28 2.80 4.72
N LEU A 45 7.17 3.25 3.46
CA LEU A 45 6.03 4.01 2.97
C LEU A 45 4.73 3.19 3.05
N GLU A 46 4.78 1.90 2.70
CA GLU A 46 3.64 0.98 2.80
C GLU A 46 3.07 0.94 4.24
N LEU A 47 3.94 0.74 5.24
CA LEU A 47 3.54 0.73 6.65
C LEU A 47 2.96 2.08 7.11
N ILE A 48 3.54 3.19 6.67
CA ILE A 48 3.05 4.53 7.01
C ILE A 48 1.64 4.75 6.44
N ILE A 49 1.41 4.36 5.19
CA ILE A 49 0.10 4.45 4.54
C ILE A 49 -0.92 3.56 5.26
N GLU A 50 -0.53 2.35 5.68
CA GLU A 50 -1.38 1.46 6.46
C GLU A 50 -1.80 2.09 7.80
N TRP A 51 -0.84 2.69 8.53
CA TRP A 51 -1.13 3.40 9.78
C TRP A 51 -2.08 4.58 9.55
N LEU A 52 -1.87 5.33 8.47
CA LEU A 52 -2.74 6.44 8.09
C LEU A 52 -4.16 5.95 7.76
N GLY A 53 -4.28 4.86 7.00
CA GLY A 53 -5.57 4.23 6.69
C GLY A 53 -6.33 3.78 7.95
N ASN A 54 -5.63 3.16 8.90
CA ASN A 54 -6.19 2.76 10.19
C ASN A 54 -6.54 3.95 11.10
N TYR A 55 -5.85 5.07 10.97
CA TYR A 55 -6.23 6.30 11.67
C TYR A 55 -7.50 6.89 11.06
N ILE A 56 -7.55 7.01 9.72
CA ILE A 56 -8.69 7.53 8.97
C ILE A 56 -9.95 6.70 9.24
N SER A 57 -9.86 5.37 9.27
CA SER A 57 -11.00 4.48 9.51
C SER A 57 -11.66 4.69 10.88
N LYS A 58 -10.96 5.27 11.84
CA LYS A 58 -11.46 5.58 13.19
C LYS A 58 -12.04 6.99 13.33
N THR A 59 -11.98 7.81 12.27
CA THR A 59 -12.49 9.18 12.31
C THR A 59 -14.00 9.24 12.11
N ALA A 60 -14.65 10.24 12.72
CA ALA A 60 -16.08 10.49 12.51
C ALA A 60 -16.43 10.83 11.05
N ILE A 61 -15.47 11.36 10.28
CA ILE A 61 -15.62 11.63 8.85
C ILE A 61 -15.80 10.32 8.10
N PHE A 62 -14.99 9.31 8.40
CA PHE A 62 -15.12 7.99 7.78
C PHE A 62 -16.45 7.34 8.14
N GLU A 63 -16.87 7.38 9.40
CA GLU A 63 -18.16 6.84 9.83
C GLU A 63 -19.35 7.54 9.14
N THR A 64 -19.31 8.87 9.04
CA THR A 64 -20.35 9.66 8.36
C THR A 64 -20.39 9.35 6.86
N THR A 65 -19.21 9.21 6.25
CA THR A 65 -19.09 8.84 4.83
C THR A 65 -19.67 7.44 4.62
N GLN A 66 -19.32 6.48 5.48
CA GLN A 66 -19.83 5.11 5.41
C GLN A 66 -21.36 5.06 5.52
N LYS A 67 -21.95 5.83 6.45
CA LYS A 67 -23.41 5.93 6.59
C LYS A 67 -24.09 6.56 5.36
N SER A 68 -23.41 7.50 4.69
CA SER A 68 -23.95 8.21 3.52
C SER A 68 -23.92 7.37 2.24
N ILE A 69 -22.79 6.71 1.95
CA ILE A 69 -22.61 5.95 0.70
C ILE A 69 -22.99 4.47 0.82
N GLY A 70 -23.12 3.96 2.04
CA GLY A 70 -23.43 2.56 2.36
C GLY A 70 -22.19 1.65 2.42
N ASP A 71 -22.35 0.50 3.07
CA ASP A 71 -21.24 -0.43 3.35
C ASP A 71 -20.56 -0.99 2.09
N ILE A 72 -21.35 -1.31 1.06
CA ILE A 72 -20.83 -1.86 -0.21
C ILE A 72 -19.94 -0.83 -0.92
N ASN A 73 -20.39 0.42 -1.02
CA ASN A 73 -19.62 1.48 -1.68
C ASN A 73 -18.40 1.88 -0.84
N THR A 74 -18.51 1.86 0.49
CA THR A 74 -17.39 2.06 1.39
C THR A 74 -16.31 1.00 1.17
N ARG A 75 -16.70 -0.28 1.08
CA ARG A 75 -15.78 -1.37 0.75
C ARG A 75 -15.09 -1.16 -0.61
N ARG A 76 -15.83 -0.71 -1.63
CA ARG A 76 -15.25 -0.39 -2.95
C ARG A 76 -14.25 0.75 -2.87
N LEU A 77 -14.55 1.80 -2.10
CA LEU A 77 -13.65 2.93 -1.89
C LEU A 77 -12.38 2.49 -1.15
N VAL A 78 -12.52 1.69 -0.08
CA VAL A 78 -11.37 1.14 0.66
C VAL A 78 -10.50 0.26 -0.24
N ALA A 79 -11.10 -0.63 -1.03
CA ALA A 79 -10.36 -1.46 -1.99
C ALA A 79 -9.57 -0.63 -3.01
N PHE A 80 -10.15 0.49 -3.46
CA PHE A 80 -9.46 1.42 -4.34
C PHE A 80 -8.33 2.16 -3.60
N SER A 81 -8.56 2.65 -2.39
CA SER A 81 -7.53 3.30 -1.56
C SER A 81 -6.36 2.37 -1.26
N MET A 82 -6.60 1.07 -1.06
CA MET A 82 -5.53 0.07 -0.86
C MET A 82 -4.60 -0.07 -2.09
N LEU A 83 -4.93 0.48 -3.25
CA LEU A 83 -3.95 0.57 -4.36
C LEU A 83 -2.72 1.39 -3.98
N THR A 84 -2.86 2.37 -3.07
CA THR A 84 -1.74 3.18 -2.60
C THR A 84 -0.75 2.38 -1.75
N THR A 85 -1.09 1.20 -1.25
CA THR A 85 -0.16 0.28 -0.58
C THR A 85 0.35 -0.80 -1.54
N VAL A 86 -0.54 -1.41 -2.33
CA VAL A 86 -0.18 -2.48 -3.27
C VAL A 86 0.84 -2.03 -4.32
N ILE A 87 0.65 -0.84 -4.91
CA ILE A 87 1.54 -0.36 -5.98
C ILE A 87 2.98 -0.15 -5.45
N PRO A 88 3.21 0.58 -4.34
CA PRO A 88 4.52 0.65 -3.72
C PRO A 88 5.11 -0.73 -3.36
N GLY A 89 4.29 -1.65 -2.84
CA GLY A 89 4.75 -3.01 -2.51
C GLY A 89 5.30 -3.77 -3.73
N ILE A 90 4.59 -3.71 -4.87
CA ILE A 90 5.05 -4.30 -6.14
C ILE A 90 6.39 -3.69 -6.57
N PHE A 91 6.53 -2.36 -6.51
CA PHE A 91 7.80 -1.71 -6.83
C PHE A 91 8.91 -2.08 -5.83
N GLY A 92 8.59 -2.21 -4.55
CA GLY A 92 9.51 -2.69 -3.53
C GLY A 92 10.14 -4.02 -3.92
N VAL A 93 9.33 -4.97 -4.40
CA VAL A 93 9.81 -6.27 -4.91
C VAL A 93 10.70 -6.10 -6.15
N PHE A 94 10.35 -5.23 -7.10
CA PHE A 94 11.21 -4.96 -8.27
C PHE A 94 12.55 -4.32 -7.88
N PHE A 95 12.58 -3.47 -6.87
CA PHE A 95 13.83 -2.90 -6.35
C PHE A 95 14.66 -3.88 -5.53
N PHE A 96 14.01 -4.86 -4.88
CA PHE A 96 14.70 -5.91 -4.13
C PHE A 96 15.30 -7.00 -5.01
N LEU A 97 14.51 -7.52 -5.97
CA LEU A 97 14.92 -8.63 -6.85
C LEU A 97 15.60 -8.16 -8.13
N GLY A 98 15.34 -6.92 -8.56
CA GLY A 98 15.95 -6.36 -9.75
C GLY A 98 17.43 -6.12 -9.55
N GLN A 99 18.23 -6.43 -10.58
CA GLN A 99 19.60 -5.95 -10.64
C GLN A 99 19.62 -4.41 -10.70
N GLU A 100 20.81 -3.83 -10.51
CA GLU A 100 21.00 -2.38 -10.60
C GLU A 100 20.34 -1.80 -11.87
N ASP A 101 19.68 -0.65 -11.71
CA ASP A 101 18.93 0.09 -12.73
C ASP A 101 17.64 -0.53 -13.30
N ILE A 102 17.41 -1.84 -13.19
CA ILE A 102 16.18 -2.47 -13.71
C ILE A 102 14.95 -1.93 -12.96
N GLY A 103 14.96 -1.99 -11.62
CA GLY A 103 13.86 -1.50 -10.79
C GLY A 103 13.56 -0.02 -11.02
N MET A 104 14.61 0.81 -11.15
CA MET A 104 14.47 2.25 -11.42
C MET A 104 13.90 2.52 -12.82
N THR A 105 14.32 1.75 -13.83
CA THR A 105 13.81 1.87 -15.20
C THR A 105 12.34 1.50 -15.26
N ILE A 106 11.95 0.39 -14.63
CA ILE A 106 10.55 -0.05 -14.54
C ILE A 106 9.72 1.00 -13.79
N PHE A 107 10.22 1.53 -12.66
CA PHE A 107 9.54 2.59 -11.90
C PHE A 107 9.29 3.84 -12.75
N LYS A 108 10.31 4.37 -13.44
CA LYS A 108 10.15 5.57 -14.28
C LYS A 108 9.23 5.32 -15.48
N LYS A 109 9.35 4.17 -16.14
CA LYS A 109 8.51 3.84 -17.30
C LYS A 109 7.07 3.56 -16.90
N ILE A 110 6.83 2.66 -15.96
CA ILE A 110 5.47 2.23 -15.64
C ILE A 110 4.78 3.24 -14.72
N LEU A 111 5.40 3.64 -13.60
CA LEU A 111 4.72 4.52 -12.64
C LEU A 111 4.64 5.94 -13.16
N LEU A 112 5.78 6.59 -13.44
CA LEU A 112 5.78 8.02 -13.79
C LEU A 112 5.20 8.28 -15.18
N THR A 113 5.65 7.50 -16.18
CA THR A 113 5.15 7.68 -17.56
C THR A 113 3.73 7.15 -17.71
N GLY A 114 3.41 6.00 -17.10
CA GLY A 114 2.05 5.47 -17.10
C GLY A 114 1.05 6.37 -16.38
N LEU A 115 1.37 6.90 -15.18
CA LEU A 115 0.52 7.90 -14.51
C LEU A 115 0.29 9.12 -15.40
N ARG A 116 1.37 9.67 -15.98
CA ARG A 116 1.28 10.84 -16.86
C ARG A 116 0.36 10.55 -18.05
N GLN A 117 0.51 9.41 -18.70
CA GLN A 117 -0.30 9.02 -19.87
C GLN A 117 -1.78 8.82 -19.51
N ILE A 118 -2.08 8.26 -18.34
CA ILE A 118 -3.47 8.17 -17.85
C ILE A 118 -4.04 9.58 -17.61
N PHE A 119 -3.30 10.46 -16.94
CA PHE A 119 -3.76 11.83 -16.67
C PHE A 119 -3.92 12.68 -17.93
N THR A 120 -3.07 12.47 -18.95
CA THR A 120 -3.18 13.16 -20.25
C THR A 120 -4.15 12.48 -21.21
N LEU A 121 -4.83 11.39 -20.80
CA LEU A 121 -5.73 10.58 -21.62
C LEU A 121 -5.10 10.07 -22.93
N GLN A 122 -3.78 9.89 -22.96
CA GLN A 122 -3.03 9.37 -24.09
C GLN A 122 -2.85 7.85 -23.96
N ILE A 123 -3.96 7.15 -23.82
CA ILE A 123 -3.97 5.70 -23.65
C ILE A 123 -4.24 5.06 -25.00
N GLU A 124 -3.21 4.44 -25.58
CA GLU A 124 -3.35 3.57 -26.73
C GLU A 124 -3.46 2.13 -26.23
N PHE A 125 -4.34 1.33 -26.84
CA PHE A 125 -4.53 -0.08 -26.52
C PHE A 125 -3.42 -0.93 -27.13
N ASP A 126 -2.19 -0.67 -26.70
CA ASP A 126 -0.99 -1.42 -27.07
C ASP A 126 -0.26 -1.90 -25.82
N SER A 127 0.27 -3.12 -25.86
CA SER A 127 1.02 -3.75 -24.75
C SER A 127 2.33 -3.02 -24.45
N TYR A 128 2.84 -2.21 -25.38
CA TYR A 128 4.03 -1.37 -25.18
C TYR A 128 3.70 0.01 -24.59
N ASN A 129 2.43 0.39 -24.48
CA ASN A 129 2.02 1.66 -23.89
C ASN A 129 2.02 1.57 -22.36
N ALA A 130 2.82 2.42 -21.70
CA ALA A 130 2.96 2.41 -20.25
C ALA A 130 1.65 2.76 -19.51
N GLY A 131 0.80 3.61 -20.11
CA GLY A 131 -0.52 3.95 -19.59
C GLY A 131 -1.46 2.75 -19.57
N PHE A 132 -1.46 1.94 -20.63
CA PHE A 132 -2.25 0.69 -20.67
C PHE A 132 -1.78 -0.32 -19.62
N VAL A 133 -0.46 -0.52 -19.49
CA VAL A 133 0.12 -1.40 -18.46
C VAL A 133 -0.24 -0.92 -17.05
N PHE A 134 -0.12 0.39 -16.79
CA PHE A 134 -0.45 0.96 -15.49
C PHE A 134 -1.96 0.88 -15.18
N LEU A 135 -2.83 1.09 -16.17
CA LEU A 135 -4.27 0.88 -16.03
C LEU A 135 -4.59 -0.58 -15.71
N HIS A 136 -3.92 -1.52 -16.39
CA HIS A 136 -4.06 -2.94 -16.11
C HIS A 136 -3.66 -3.27 -14.67
N TRP A 137 -2.58 -2.67 -14.15
CA TRP A 137 -2.18 -2.82 -12.75
C TRP A 137 -3.20 -2.26 -11.76
N ILE A 138 -3.80 -1.11 -12.05
CA ILE A 138 -4.87 -0.53 -11.22
C ILE A 138 -6.07 -1.49 -11.16
N ILE A 139 -6.49 -2.03 -12.30
CA ILE A 139 -7.63 -2.95 -12.38
C ILE A 139 -7.33 -4.25 -11.63
N LEU A 140 -6.17 -4.85 -11.88
CA LEU A 140 -5.77 -6.09 -11.22
C LEU A 140 -5.63 -5.90 -9.70
N GLY A 141 -4.97 -4.81 -9.29
CA GLY A 141 -4.80 -4.45 -7.88
C GLY A 141 -6.13 -4.21 -7.18
N TYR A 142 -7.10 -3.61 -7.87
CA TYR A 142 -8.44 -3.42 -7.34
C TYR A 142 -9.15 -4.76 -7.09
N PHE A 143 -9.09 -5.69 -8.05
CA PHE A 143 -9.66 -7.03 -7.87
C PHE A 143 -8.96 -7.81 -6.76
N TYR A 144 -7.64 -7.75 -6.70
CA TYR A 144 -6.84 -8.32 -5.62
C TYR A 144 -7.31 -7.79 -4.25
N ASN A 145 -7.43 -6.47 -4.10
CA ASN A 145 -7.89 -5.85 -2.85
C ASN A 145 -9.32 -6.25 -2.49
N GLN A 146 -10.22 -6.35 -3.47
CA GLN A 146 -11.59 -6.83 -3.24
C GLN A 146 -11.63 -8.26 -2.70
N VAL A 147 -10.77 -9.14 -3.21
CA VAL A 147 -10.64 -10.52 -2.72
C VAL A 147 -10.05 -10.55 -1.32
N CYS A 148 -9.01 -9.76 -1.04
CA CYS A 148 -8.41 -9.67 0.28
C CYS A 148 -9.42 -9.23 1.36
N ILE A 149 -10.20 -8.18 1.08
CA ILE A 149 -11.23 -7.69 2.00
C ILE A 149 -12.32 -8.75 2.21
N ASP A 150 -12.73 -9.46 1.15
CA ASP A 150 -13.73 -10.52 1.27
C ASP A 150 -13.23 -11.69 2.14
N LEU A 151 -11.97 -12.08 1.93
CA LEU A 151 -11.32 -13.14 2.70
C LEU A 151 -11.24 -12.77 4.18
N GLU A 152 -10.82 -11.55 4.50
CA GLU A 152 -10.74 -11.04 5.87
C GLU A 152 -12.14 -11.06 6.53
N TYR A 153 -13.15 -10.59 5.81
CA TYR A 153 -14.54 -10.63 6.28
C TYR A 153 -15.03 -12.05 6.57
N GLN A 154 -14.69 -13.02 5.72
CA GLN A 154 -15.04 -14.43 5.96
C GLN A 154 -14.30 -15.03 7.16
N ILE A 155 -13.02 -14.68 7.35
CA ILE A 155 -12.24 -15.12 8.51
C ILE A 155 -12.85 -14.60 9.80
N ASP A 156 -13.25 -13.33 9.85
CA ASP A 156 -13.82 -12.74 11.06
C ASP A 156 -15.21 -13.30 11.37
N ARG A 157 -16.05 -13.57 10.37
CA ARG A 157 -17.30 -14.32 10.58
C ARG A 157 -17.06 -15.72 11.16
N LYS A 158 -16.01 -16.43 10.72
CA LYS A 158 -15.69 -17.76 11.26
C LYS A 158 -15.25 -17.68 12.72
N LYS A 159 -14.41 -16.71 13.10
CA LYS A 159 -13.99 -16.50 14.50
C LYS A 159 -15.18 -16.26 15.44
N ILE A 160 -16.17 -15.49 15.01
CA ILE A 160 -17.39 -15.21 15.81
C ILE A 160 -18.21 -16.48 16.04
N LYS A 161 -18.29 -17.38 15.05
CA LYS A 161 -19.04 -18.64 15.20
C LYS A 161 -18.33 -19.70 16.05
N SER A 162 -17.03 -19.57 16.24
CA SER A 162 -16.22 -20.49 17.06
C SER A 162 -16.01 -20.04 18.51
N SER A 163 -16.50 -18.85 18.86
CA SER A 163 -16.48 -18.30 20.22
C SER A 163 -17.84 -18.40 20.87
#